data_AF-K1YXL0-F1
#
_entry.id   AF-K1YXL0-F1
#
_cell.length_a   1.000
_cell.length_b   1.000
_cell.length_c   1.000
_cell.angle_alpha   90.00
_cell.angle_beta   90.00
_cell.angle_gamma   90.00
#
_symmetry.space_group_name_H-M   'P 1'
#
loop_
_entity.id
_entity.type
_entity.pdbx_description
1 polymer ?
#
loop_
_entity_poly.entity_id
_entity_poly.type
_entity_poly.pdbx_seq_one_letter_code
_entity_poly.pdbx_strand_id
1 'polypeptide(L)'
;MQKCRELAETAAFNRIEPGDPESGLKRGFITAGVSYLYVKEAFPEAAVLKLGMCWPLPERKIREFAAMVDELFIVEELDPFLETHIKAMGIACRGKDCIPNQGELNTAIVREAITPGSGPALFEPVELPNRPPNMCAGCPHRGIFYNLSRMKVFVSGDIGCYTLGFLPPLSAMDSCVCMGASVPIAHGMAKALGEDSHNKIVSVIGDSTFIHSGITGLINTVYNNSAS
;
A
#
# COMPACT_ATOMS: atom_id res chain seq x y z
N MET A 1 17.60 -17.67 -11.71
CA MET A 1 17.23 -17.93 -10.30
C MET A 1 18.42 -18.03 -9.36
N GLN A 2 19.44 -18.86 -9.62
CA GLN A 2 20.56 -19.08 -8.67
C GLN A 2 21.36 -17.81 -8.32
N LYS A 3 21.66 -16.96 -9.31
CA LYS A 3 22.32 -15.65 -9.07
C LYS A 3 21.51 -14.73 -8.15
N CYS A 4 20.18 -14.74 -8.27
CA CYS A 4 19.29 -13.94 -7.40
C CYS A 4 19.26 -14.47 -5.97
N ARG A 5 19.35 -15.79 -5.78
CA ARG A 5 19.47 -16.40 -4.44
C ARG A 5 20.79 -16.02 -3.79
N GLU A 6 21.90 -16.12 -4.51
CA GLU A 6 23.21 -15.70 -4.00
C GLU A 6 23.23 -14.21 -3.65
N LEU A 7 22.61 -13.38 -4.48
CA LEU A 7 22.44 -11.95 -4.21
C LEU A 7 21.62 -11.72 -2.94
N ALA A 8 20.53 -12.48 -2.71
CA ALA A 8 19.75 -12.38 -1.48
C ALA A 8 20.61 -12.59 -0.23
N GLU A 9 21.50 -13.58 -0.27
CA GLU A 9 22.35 -13.95 0.85
C GLU A 9 23.46 -12.91 1.13
N THR A 10 24.03 -12.33 0.07
CA THR A 10 25.26 -11.52 0.16
C THR A 10 25.03 -10.02 0.08
N ALA A 11 23.90 -9.56 -0.45
CA ALA A 11 23.66 -8.14 -0.66
C ALA A 11 23.52 -7.37 0.66
N ALA A 12 24.11 -6.17 0.68
CA ALA A 12 24.12 -5.28 1.85
C ALA A 12 22.72 -4.77 2.26
N PHE A 13 21.72 -4.86 1.38
CA PHE A 13 20.34 -4.49 1.70
C PHE A 13 19.62 -5.54 2.56
N ASN A 14 20.11 -6.79 2.59
CA ASN A 14 19.66 -7.83 3.51
C ASN A 14 20.69 -7.93 4.65
N ARG A 15 20.39 -7.29 5.77
CA ARG A 15 21.38 -7.08 6.84
C ARG A 15 20.84 -7.45 8.21
N ILE A 16 21.72 -8.00 9.02
CA ILE A 16 21.50 -8.21 10.44
C ILE A 16 22.03 -6.99 11.16
N GLU A 17 21.17 -6.36 11.94
CA GLU A 17 21.53 -5.32 12.89
C GLU A 17 21.54 -5.99 14.28
N PRO A 18 22.70 -6.03 14.96
CA PRO A 18 22.80 -6.67 16.26
C PRO A 18 21.97 -5.89 17.29
N GLY A 19 21.39 -6.61 18.24
CA GLY A 19 20.74 -6.03 19.41
C GLY A 19 21.75 -5.60 20.47
N ASP A 20 21.26 -4.93 21.51
CA ASP A 20 22.03 -4.56 22.68
C ASP A 20 22.33 -5.82 23.53
N PRO A 21 23.62 -6.22 23.68
CA PRO A 21 24.01 -7.39 24.46
C PRO A 21 23.67 -7.29 25.95
N GLU A 22 23.46 -6.08 26.48
CA GLU A 22 23.15 -5.84 27.90
C GLU A 22 21.64 -5.93 28.21
N SER A 23 20.77 -5.95 27.19
CA SER A 23 19.31 -5.91 27.34
C SER A 23 18.69 -7.16 28.00
N GLY A 24 19.44 -8.24 28.15
CA GLY A 24 19.02 -9.49 28.81
C GLY A 24 17.96 -10.32 28.08
N LEU A 25 17.16 -9.71 27.19
CA LEU A 25 16.16 -10.37 26.34
C LEU A 25 16.70 -10.57 24.92
N LYS A 26 16.92 -11.82 24.50
CA LYS A 26 17.33 -12.14 23.12
C LYS A 26 16.13 -12.28 22.19
N ARG A 27 15.36 -11.19 22.04
CA ARG A 27 14.30 -11.12 21.02
C ARG A 27 14.89 -10.69 19.68
N GLY A 28 14.56 -11.43 18.64
CA GLY A 28 14.93 -11.15 17.26
C GLY A 28 13.72 -10.83 16.40
N PHE A 29 13.90 -9.91 15.47
CA PHE A 29 12.85 -9.48 14.54
C PHE A 29 13.30 -9.67 13.09
N ILE A 30 12.48 -10.31 12.27
CA ILE A 30 12.63 -10.29 10.80
C ILE A 30 11.54 -9.41 10.22
N THR A 31 11.94 -8.49 9.35
CA THR A 31 11.05 -7.45 8.87
C THR A 31 11.51 -6.87 7.54
N ALA A 32 10.61 -6.23 6.80
CA ALA A 32 10.86 -5.59 5.51
C ALA A 32 10.10 -4.26 5.39
N GLY A 33 10.60 -3.37 4.54
CA GLY A 33 9.92 -2.11 4.24
C GLY A 33 9.68 -1.23 5.48
N VAL A 34 8.44 -0.73 5.64
CA VAL A 34 8.05 0.18 6.71
C VAL A 34 8.02 -0.50 8.09
N SER A 35 7.72 -1.79 8.15
CA SER A 35 7.63 -2.56 9.40
C SER A 35 8.94 -2.54 10.21
N TYR A 36 10.08 -2.35 9.53
CA TYR A 36 11.38 -2.14 10.17
C TYR A 36 11.39 -0.93 11.11
N LEU A 37 10.74 0.17 10.71
CA LEU A 37 10.69 1.39 11.52
C LEU A 37 9.86 1.18 12.78
N TYR A 38 8.72 0.48 12.67
CA TYR A 38 7.89 0.13 13.83
C TYR A 38 8.67 -0.71 14.85
N VAL A 39 9.43 -1.71 14.37
CA VAL A 39 10.28 -2.53 15.24
C VAL A 39 11.37 -1.69 15.90
N LYS A 40 12.11 -0.88 15.15
CA LYS A 40 13.21 -0.07 15.71
C LYS A 40 12.73 0.96 16.75
N GLU A 41 11.49 1.44 16.64
CA GLU A 41 10.90 2.36 17.61
C GLU A 41 10.25 1.62 18.80
N ALA A 42 9.65 0.44 18.56
CA ALA A 42 9.03 -0.38 19.60
C ALA A 42 10.07 -1.10 20.48
N PHE A 43 11.17 -1.56 19.89
CA PHE A 43 12.20 -2.38 20.51
C PHE A 43 13.59 -1.93 20.03
N PRO A 44 14.06 -0.72 20.41
CA PRO A 44 15.33 -0.16 19.95
C PRO A 44 16.55 -1.05 20.28
N GLU A 45 16.46 -1.81 21.37
CA GLU A 45 17.46 -2.75 21.88
C GLU A 45 17.51 -4.09 21.14
N ALA A 46 16.49 -4.43 20.35
CA ALA A 46 16.39 -5.76 19.78
C ALA A 46 17.25 -5.97 18.54
N ALA A 47 17.64 -7.23 18.30
CA ALA A 47 18.30 -7.62 17.07
C ALA A 47 17.29 -7.66 15.91
N VAL A 48 17.69 -7.18 14.74
CA VAL A 48 16.79 -7.09 13.58
C VAL A 48 17.47 -7.60 12.31
N LEU A 49 16.88 -8.57 11.64
CA LEU A 49 17.20 -8.89 10.24
C LEU A 49 16.25 -8.10 9.33
N LYS A 50 16.79 -7.01 8.75
CA LYS A 50 16.08 -6.21 7.76
C LYS A 50 16.28 -6.81 6.37
N LEU A 51 15.18 -7.21 5.75
CA LEU A 51 15.15 -7.67 4.36
C LEU A 51 14.89 -6.48 3.43
N GLY A 52 15.88 -6.16 2.59
CA GLY A 52 15.74 -5.23 1.46
C GLY A 52 15.24 -5.91 0.19
N MET A 53 15.32 -7.24 0.12
CA MET A 53 14.72 -8.05 -0.93
C MET A 53 14.01 -9.25 -0.30
N CYS A 54 12.69 -9.32 -0.49
CA CYS A 54 11.83 -10.37 0.08
C CYS A 54 11.72 -11.61 -0.82
N TRP A 55 12.22 -11.55 -2.06
CA TRP A 55 12.27 -12.71 -2.95
C TRP A 55 13.42 -12.66 -3.96
N PRO A 56 14.19 -13.75 -4.12
CA PRO A 56 14.22 -14.95 -3.28
C PRO A 56 14.61 -14.63 -1.82
N LEU A 57 14.17 -15.46 -0.87
CA LEU A 57 14.54 -15.30 0.54
C LEU A 57 15.99 -15.76 0.80
N PRO A 58 16.74 -15.06 1.67
CA PRO A 58 18.08 -15.46 2.08
C PRO A 58 18.02 -16.51 3.19
N GLU A 59 17.74 -17.76 2.82
CA GLU A 59 17.56 -18.89 3.75
C GLU A 59 18.76 -19.06 4.72
N ARG A 60 20.00 -18.93 4.24
CA ARG A 60 21.19 -19.09 5.09
C ARG A 60 21.27 -17.96 6.12
N LYS A 61 21.09 -16.71 5.70
CA LYS A 61 21.07 -15.54 6.60
C LYS A 61 19.92 -15.59 7.60
N ILE A 62 18.74 -16.05 7.18
CA ILE A 62 17.57 -16.22 8.07
C ILE A 62 17.87 -17.27 9.15
N ARG A 63 18.47 -18.41 8.77
CA ARG A 63 18.88 -19.45 9.74
C ARG A 63 19.96 -18.97 10.70
N GLU A 64 20.96 -18.25 10.18
CA GLU A 64 22.00 -17.62 10.99
C GLU A 64 21.40 -16.69 12.03
N PHE A 65 20.50 -15.79 11.60
CA PHE A 65 19.81 -14.86 12.50
C PHE A 65 18.93 -15.58 13.53
N ALA A 66 18.14 -16.57 13.09
CA ALA A 66 17.27 -17.35 13.98
C ALA A 66 18.07 -18.11 15.06
N ALA A 67 19.31 -18.50 14.78
CA ALA A 67 20.19 -19.16 15.75
C ALA A 67 20.80 -18.18 16.79
N MET A 68 20.72 -16.87 16.56
CA MET A 68 21.29 -15.85 17.46
C MET A 68 20.32 -15.41 18.56
N VAL A 69 19.05 -15.77 18.47
CA VAL A 69 17.96 -15.24 19.31
C VAL A 69 17.16 -16.36 19.96
N ASP A 70 16.60 -16.09 21.13
CA ASP A 70 15.81 -17.06 21.89
C ASP A 70 14.32 -17.03 21.44
N GLU A 71 13.83 -15.83 21.08
CA GLU A 71 12.48 -15.62 20.55
C GLU A 71 12.54 -14.87 19.22
N LEU A 72 11.89 -15.41 18.18
CA LEU A 72 11.87 -14.84 16.84
C LEU A 72 10.47 -14.34 16.46
N PHE A 73 10.37 -13.05 16.17
CA PHE A 73 9.16 -12.39 15.69
C PHE A 73 9.29 -11.97 14.22
N ILE A 74 8.23 -12.15 13.46
CA ILE A 74 8.09 -11.68 12.09
C ILE A 74 7.11 -10.51 12.10
N VAL A 75 7.60 -9.32 11.74
CA VAL A 75 6.79 -8.11 11.66
C VAL A 75 6.70 -7.68 10.20
N GLU A 76 5.55 -7.96 9.61
CA GLU A 76 5.24 -7.68 8.21
C GLU A 76 3.84 -7.08 8.04
N GLU A 77 3.67 -6.25 7.03
CA GLU A 77 2.38 -5.64 6.66
C GLU A 77 1.44 -6.66 6.00
N LEU A 78 0.14 -6.51 6.26
CA LEU A 78 -0.93 -7.32 5.67
C LEU A 78 -0.80 -8.82 5.97
N ASP A 79 -0.56 -9.64 4.94
CA ASP A 79 -0.57 -11.10 4.99
C ASP A 79 0.74 -11.68 5.54
N PRO A 80 0.72 -12.90 6.14
CA PRO A 80 1.91 -13.57 6.68
C PRO A 80 2.83 -14.15 5.58
N PHE A 81 3.30 -13.34 4.64
CA PHE A 81 4.14 -13.81 3.55
C PHE A 81 5.49 -14.35 4.07
N LEU A 82 6.26 -13.53 4.80
CA LEU A 82 7.54 -13.91 5.36
C LEU A 82 7.37 -15.00 6.42
N GLU A 83 6.40 -14.85 7.32
CA GLU A 83 6.15 -15.81 8.39
C GLU A 83 5.83 -17.21 7.83
N THR A 84 4.96 -17.29 6.82
CA THR A 84 4.62 -18.57 6.18
C THR A 84 5.85 -19.25 5.59
N HIS A 85 6.68 -18.50 4.85
CA HIS A 85 7.87 -19.07 4.21
C HIS A 85 8.95 -19.46 5.23
N ILE A 86 9.15 -18.66 6.29
CA ILE A 86 10.13 -18.95 7.34
C ILE A 86 9.70 -20.17 8.16
N LYS A 87 8.41 -20.30 8.49
CA LYS A 87 7.87 -21.52 9.11
C LYS A 87 8.07 -22.74 8.21
N ALA A 88 7.86 -22.60 6.89
CA ALA A 88 8.11 -23.68 5.92
C ALA A 88 9.59 -24.11 5.84
N MET A 89 10.53 -23.25 6.24
CA MET A 89 11.96 -23.60 6.39
C MET A 89 12.26 -24.40 7.66
N GLY A 90 11.26 -24.67 8.50
CA GLY A 90 11.39 -25.37 9.78
C GLY A 90 11.87 -24.47 10.92
N ILE A 91 11.73 -23.14 10.79
CA ILE A 91 12.16 -22.17 11.80
C ILE A 91 10.94 -21.78 12.63
N ALA A 92 11.03 -21.96 13.96
CA ALA A 92 9.99 -21.52 14.87
C ALA A 92 9.98 -19.99 14.98
N CYS A 93 8.84 -19.37 14.71
CA CYS A 93 8.66 -17.93 14.83
C CYS A 93 7.19 -17.58 15.11
N ARG A 94 6.99 -16.36 15.60
CA ARG A 94 5.69 -15.75 15.91
C ARG A 94 5.51 -14.49 15.07
N GLY A 95 4.27 -14.10 14.82
CA GLY A 95 3.93 -12.96 13.97
C GLY A 95 2.44 -12.72 14.04
N LYS A 96 1.69 -13.21 13.05
CA LYS A 96 0.24 -13.02 12.94
C LYS A 96 -0.59 -13.76 14.00
N ASP A 97 0.03 -14.58 14.85
CA ASP A 97 -0.63 -15.10 16.07
C ASP A 97 -0.85 -14.01 17.14
N CYS A 98 -0.04 -12.94 17.14
CA CYS A 98 -0.19 -11.82 18.06
C CYS A 98 -0.34 -10.46 17.37
N ILE A 99 0.21 -10.29 16.16
CA ILE A 99 0.15 -9.05 15.38
C ILE A 99 -1.05 -9.12 14.42
N PRO A 100 -1.91 -8.08 14.34
CA PRO A 100 -3.02 -8.06 13.41
C PRO A 100 -2.60 -8.29 11.95
N ASN A 101 -3.45 -8.99 11.20
CA ASN A 101 -3.32 -9.18 9.75
C ASN A 101 -4.19 -8.21 8.93
N GLN A 102 -4.83 -7.24 9.60
CA GLN A 102 -5.76 -6.29 9.01
C GLN A 102 -5.45 -4.87 9.49
N GLY A 103 -5.72 -3.90 8.62
CA GLY A 103 -5.39 -2.50 8.85
C GLY A 103 -3.92 -2.19 8.59
N GLU A 104 -3.53 -0.95 8.88
CA GLU A 104 -2.14 -0.48 8.82
C GLU A 104 -1.49 -0.69 10.19
N LEU A 105 -0.31 -1.32 10.23
CA LEU A 105 0.43 -1.43 11.48
C LEU A 105 1.06 -0.09 11.84
N ASN A 106 1.34 0.07 13.12
CA ASN A 106 2.15 1.17 13.63
C ASN A 106 2.94 0.70 14.85
N THR A 107 3.85 1.56 15.32
CA THR A 107 4.71 1.28 16.48
C THR A 107 3.92 0.87 17.72
N ALA A 108 2.77 1.50 17.99
CA ALA A 108 1.96 1.19 19.17
C ALA A 108 1.32 -0.21 19.07
N ILE A 109 0.77 -0.56 17.91
CA ILE A 109 0.18 -1.88 17.65
C ILE A 109 1.25 -2.97 17.79
N VAL A 110 2.43 -2.78 17.17
CA VAL A 110 3.52 -3.77 17.23
C VAL A 110 4.03 -3.96 18.66
N ARG A 111 4.19 -2.86 19.41
CA ARG A 111 4.63 -2.89 20.81
C ARG A 111 3.63 -3.62 21.70
N GLU A 112 2.35 -3.26 21.62
CA GLU A 112 1.28 -3.86 22.43
C GLU A 112 1.05 -5.34 22.08
N ALA A 113 1.11 -5.71 20.80
CA ALA A 113 0.96 -7.10 20.35
C ALA A 113 2.03 -8.05 20.91
N ILE A 114 3.27 -7.56 21.02
CA ILE A 114 4.42 -8.38 21.39
C ILE A 114 4.70 -8.31 22.90
N THR A 115 4.49 -7.14 23.51
CA THR A 115 4.60 -6.96 24.96
C THR A 115 3.35 -6.22 25.47
N PRO A 116 2.25 -6.95 25.75
CA PRO A 116 1.01 -6.35 26.21
C PRO A 116 1.20 -5.47 27.46
N GLY A 117 0.54 -4.32 27.49
CA GLY A 117 0.67 -3.32 28.55
C GLY A 117 1.94 -2.46 28.50
N SER A 118 2.81 -2.66 27.50
CA SER A 118 3.99 -1.80 27.29
C SER A 118 3.73 -0.63 26.32
N GLY A 119 2.55 -0.58 25.70
CA GLY A 119 2.15 0.52 24.84
C GLY A 119 2.18 1.87 25.55
N PRO A 120 2.47 2.98 24.85
CA PRO A 120 2.38 4.31 25.43
C PRO A 120 0.94 4.58 25.87
N ALA A 121 0.78 5.34 26.96
CA ALA A 121 -0.53 5.84 27.36
C ALA A 121 -1.08 6.73 26.23
N LEU A 122 -2.13 6.28 25.56
CA LEU A 122 -2.81 7.07 24.55
C LEU A 122 -3.60 8.19 25.23
N PHE A 123 -3.51 9.40 24.70
CA PHE A 123 -4.36 10.51 25.11
C PHE A 123 -5.72 10.39 24.41
N GLU A 124 -6.75 10.97 25.01
CA GLU A 124 -8.07 11.02 24.38
C GLU A 124 -7.98 11.71 23.00
N PRO A 125 -8.60 11.14 21.95
CA PRO A 125 -8.58 11.74 20.63
C PRO A 125 -9.03 13.21 20.67
N VAL A 126 -8.16 14.11 20.19
CA VAL A 126 -8.51 15.52 20.06
C VAL A 126 -9.37 15.68 18.82
N GLU A 127 -10.44 16.47 18.92
CA GLU A 127 -11.27 16.81 17.77
C GLU A 127 -10.48 17.71 16.81
N LEU A 128 -10.03 17.14 15.70
CA LEU A 128 -9.27 17.85 14.67
C LEU A 128 -10.21 18.35 13.56
N PRO A 129 -9.97 19.53 12.99
CA PRO A 129 -10.73 19.98 11.83
C PRO A 129 -10.50 19.04 10.66
N ASN A 130 -11.57 18.69 9.94
CA ASN A 130 -11.48 17.86 8.74
C ASN A 130 -10.58 18.52 7.69
N ARG A 131 -9.60 17.77 7.19
CA ARG A 131 -8.71 18.17 6.09
C ARG A 131 -8.96 17.29 4.87
N PRO A 132 -10.12 17.43 4.19
CA PRO A 132 -10.40 16.61 3.02
C PRO A 132 -9.37 16.92 1.92
N PRO A 133 -8.91 15.90 1.19
CA PRO A 133 -8.06 16.09 0.02
C PRO A 133 -8.69 17.10 -0.95
N ASN A 134 -7.92 18.11 -1.38
CA ASN A 134 -8.41 19.21 -2.21
C ASN A 134 -7.39 19.61 -3.28
N MET A 135 -7.86 20.09 -4.42
CA MET A 135 -7.00 20.62 -5.47
C MET A 135 -6.24 21.87 -5.00
N CYS A 136 -4.99 22.00 -5.44
CA CYS A 136 -4.12 23.14 -5.14
C CYS A 136 -4.77 24.49 -5.50
N ALA A 137 -4.37 25.54 -4.80
CA ALA A 137 -4.72 26.91 -5.18
C ALA A 137 -4.23 27.19 -6.61
N GLY A 138 -5.12 27.71 -7.47
CA GLY A 138 -4.82 27.96 -8.88
C GLY A 138 -4.77 26.72 -9.78
N CYS A 139 -5.15 25.53 -9.29
CA CYS A 139 -5.17 24.34 -10.14
C CYS A 139 -6.13 24.53 -11.34
N PRO A 140 -5.65 24.37 -12.59
CA PRO A 140 -6.47 24.60 -13.78
C PRO A 140 -7.63 23.60 -13.91
N HIS A 141 -7.51 22.41 -13.31
CA HIS A 141 -8.57 21.40 -13.31
C HIS A 141 -9.85 21.85 -12.57
N ARG A 142 -9.75 22.82 -11.64
CA ARG A 142 -10.91 23.32 -10.89
C ARG A 142 -12.00 23.85 -11.81
N GLY A 143 -11.61 24.56 -12.88
CA GLY A 143 -12.55 25.09 -13.87
C GLY A 143 -13.26 23.98 -14.65
N ILE A 144 -12.54 22.92 -15.02
CA ILE A 144 -13.10 21.76 -15.72
C ILE A 144 -14.15 21.07 -14.82
N PHE A 145 -13.77 20.72 -13.60
CA PHE A 145 -14.66 20.02 -12.67
C PHE A 145 -15.85 20.87 -12.21
N TYR A 146 -15.68 22.19 -12.09
CA TYR A 146 -16.79 23.11 -11.83
C TYR A 146 -17.85 23.09 -12.94
N ASN A 147 -17.43 22.93 -14.19
CA ASN A 147 -18.37 22.79 -15.31
C ASN A 147 -18.98 21.39 -15.34
N LEU A 148 -18.17 20.34 -15.17
CA LEU A 148 -18.65 18.95 -15.18
C LEU A 148 -19.73 18.70 -14.12
N SER A 149 -19.56 19.22 -12.89
CA SER A 149 -20.56 19.07 -11.83
C SER A 149 -21.92 19.70 -12.17
N ARG A 150 -21.97 20.63 -13.14
CA ARG A 150 -23.20 21.29 -13.61
C ARG A 150 -23.81 20.64 -14.84
N MET A 151 -23.05 19.80 -15.56
CA MET A 151 -23.49 19.18 -16.81
C MET A 151 -24.41 17.96 -16.59
N LYS A 152 -24.56 17.46 -15.35
CA LYS A 152 -25.37 16.28 -15.02
C LYS A 152 -25.02 15.05 -15.87
N VAL A 153 -23.74 14.86 -16.11
CA VAL A 153 -23.17 13.70 -16.80
C VAL A 153 -22.53 12.77 -15.78
N PHE A 154 -22.46 11.48 -16.08
CA PHE A 154 -21.65 10.55 -15.34
C PHE A 154 -20.17 10.77 -15.66
N VAL A 155 -19.38 11.13 -14.65
CA VAL A 155 -17.94 11.36 -14.81
C VAL A 155 -17.16 10.16 -14.29
N SER A 156 -16.67 9.37 -15.24
CA SER A 156 -15.79 8.23 -15.01
C SER A 156 -14.36 8.72 -14.77
N GLY A 157 -13.98 8.81 -13.51
CA GLY A 157 -12.66 9.25 -13.07
C GLY A 157 -11.65 8.11 -12.94
N ASP A 158 -10.42 8.52 -12.68
CA ASP A 158 -9.25 7.66 -12.57
C ASP A 158 -8.37 8.14 -11.40
N ILE A 159 -7.32 7.41 -11.05
CA ILE A 159 -6.46 7.74 -9.89
C ILE A 159 -5.43 8.83 -10.27
N GLY A 160 -5.49 9.97 -9.57
CA GLY A 160 -4.52 11.06 -9.69
C GLY A 160 -4.97 12.35 -9.00
N CYS A 161 -4.29 13.47 -9.32
CA CYS A 161 -4.63 14.79 -8.74
C CYS A 161 -6.07 15.25 -9.08
N TYR A 162 -6.62 14.75 -10.18
CA TYR A 162 -7.97 15.00 -10.61
C TYR A 162 -9.01 14.24 -9.77
N THR A 163 -8.64 13.11 -9.11
CA THR A 163 -9.50 12.38 -8.12
C THR A 163 -9.98 13.30 -6.98
N LEU A 164 -9.25 14.38 -6.70
CA LEU A 164 -9.63 15.39 -5.72
C LEU A 164 -10.91 16.17 -6.09
N GLY A 165 -11.39 16.05 -7.33
CA GLY A 165 -12.69 16.57 -7.75
C GLY A 165 -13.89 15.77 -7.23
N PHE A 166 -13.66 14.60 -6.61
CA PHE A 166 -14.71 13.71 -6.09
C PHE A 166 -15.41 14.29 -4.86
N LEU A 167 -14.65 14.94 -3.99
CA LEU A 167 -15.16 15.46 -2.72
C LEU A 167 -15.75 16.87 -2.87
N PRO A 168 -16.58 17.30 -1.89
CA PRO A 168 -17.02 18.70 -1.82
C PRO A 168 -15.83 19.67 -1.81
N PRO A 169 -15.95 20.84 -2.46
CA PRO A 169 -17.18 21.43 -3.01
C PRO A 169 -17.45 21.07 -4.49
N LEU A 170 -16.58 20.31 -5.15
CA LEU A 170 -16.72 20.04 -6.59
C LEU A 170 -17.71 18.91 -6.85
N SER A 171 -17.58 17.79 -6.12
CA SER A 171 -18.45 16.61 -6.26
C SER A 171 -18.73 16.23 -7.71
N ALA A 172 -17.67 16.21 -8.52
CA ALA A 172 -17.72 16.21 -9.97
C ALA A 172 -17.30 14.88 -10.60
N MET A 173 -17.06 13.83 -9.81
CA MET A 173 -16.76 12.47 -10.28
C MET A 173 -17.65 11.46 -9.61
N ASP A 174 -18.08 10.46 -10.37
CA ASP A 174 -19.00 9.42 -9.90
C ASP A 174 -18.28 8.09 -9.64
N SER A 175 -17.16 7.83 -10.33
CA SER A 175 -16.37 6.61 -10.13
C SER A 175 -14.86 6.86 -10.19
N CYS A 176 -14.11 6.07 -9.43
CA CYS A 176 -12.65 5.96 -9.50
C CYS A 176 -12.26 4.57 -8.98
N VAL A 177 -11.69 3.71 -9.84
CA VAL A 177 -11.47 2.28 -9.50
C VAL A 177 -9.98 1.94 -9.43
N CYS A 178 -9.27 2.06 -10.55
CA CYS A 178 -7.84 1.83 -10.63
C CYS A 178 -7.24 2.66 -11.76
N MET A 179 -5.91 2.78 -11.77
CA MET A 179 -5.18 3.50 -12.81
C MET A 179 -5.50 2.94 -14.21
N GLY A 180 -6.13 3.76 -15.03
CA GLY A 180 -6.48 3.52 -16.43
C GLY A 180 -7.91 3.02 -16.65
N ALA A 181 -8.73 2.93 -15.60
CA ALA A 181 -10.09 2.42 -15.68
C ALA A 181 -11.11 3.41 -16.24
N SER A 182 -10.82 4.71 -16.21
CA SER A 182 -11.79 5.76 -16.56
C SER A 182 -12.40 5.59 -17.96
N VAL A 183 -11.56 5.28 -18.96
CA VAL A 183 -11.99 5.09 -20.35
C VAL A 183 -12.71 3.75 -20.57
N PRO A 184 -12.17 2.59 -20.13
CA PRO A 184 -12.88 1.31 -20.20
C PRO A 184 -14.26 1.30 -19.50
N ILE A 185 -14.40 1.97 -18.35
CA ILE A 185 -15.69 2.10 -17.66
C ILE A 185 -16.68 2.85 -18.54
N ALA A 186 -16.30 4.01 -19.07
CA ALA A 186 -17.17 4.79 -19.96
C ALA A 186 -17.52 4.02 -21.23
N HIS A 187 -16.57 3.28 -21.81
CA HIS A 187 -16.81 2.39 -22.94
C HIS A 187 -17.87 1.32 -22.63
N GLY A 188 -17.73 0.63 -21.49
CA GLY A 188 -18.69 -0.38 -21.05
C GLY A 188 -20.09 0.22 -20.83
N MET A 189 -20.16 1.40 -20.22
CA MET A 189 -21.41 2.15 -20.04
C MET A 189 -22.04 2.55 -21.38
N ALA A 190 -21.24 3.05 -22.34
CA ALA A 190 -21.72 3.40 -23.67
C ALA A 190 -22.27 2.16 -24.40
N LYS A 191 -21.62 1.01 -24.26
CA LYS A 191 -22.13 -0.26 -24.80
C LYS A 191 -23.42 -0.74 -24.14
N ALA A 192 -23.54 -0.57 -22.83
CA ALA A 192 -24.71 -1.01 -22.08
C ALA A 192 -25.93 -0.11 -22.34
N LEU A 193 -25.72 1.20 -22.49
CA LEU A 193 -26.78 2.18 -22.70
C LEU A 193 -27.14 2.38 -24.18
N GLY A 194 -26.26 2.03 -25.12
CA GLY A 194 -26.49 2.24 -26.55
C GLY A 194 -26.68 3.73 -26.87
N GLU A 195 -27.65 4.06 -27.72
CA GLU A 195 -27.97 5.45 -28.11
C GLU A 195 -28.26 6.37 -26.91
N ASP A 196 -28.75 5.82 -25.79
CA ASP A 196 -29.02 6.60 -24.59
C ASP A 196 -27.75 7.11 -23.89
N SER A 197 -26.56 6.63 -24.27
CA SER A 197 -25.29 7.08 -23.67
C SER A 197 -24.85 8.47 -24.15
N HIS A 198 -25.36 8.94 -25.29
CA HIS A 198 -24.90 10.15 -25.94
C HIS A 198 -25.06 11.38 -25.03
N ASN A 199 -23.98 12.17 -24.89
CA ASN A 199 -23.89 13.33 -23.98
C ASN A 199 -24.13 13.03 -22.48
N LYS A 200 -24.07 11.76 -22.04
CA LYS A 200 -24.30 11.41 -20.63
C LYS A 200 -23.05 10.95 -19.89
N ILE A 201 -21.92 10.71 -20.58
CA ILE A 201 -20.73 10.11 -19.97
C ILE A 201 -19.48 10.91 -20.37
N VAL A 202 -18.62 11.19 -19.39
CA VAL A 202 -17.31 11.81 -19.60
C VAL A 202 -16.25 11.01 -18.85
N SER A 203 -15.13 10.70 -19.50
CA SER A 203 -13.95 10.14 -18.81
C SER A 203 -12.94 11.23 -18.48
N VAL A 204 -12.40 11.21 -17.26
CA VAL A 204 -11.27 12.07 -16.87
C VAL A 204 -10.08 11.19 -16.51
N ILE A 205 -8.98 11.37 -17.22
CA ILE A 205 -7.75 10.60 -17.08
C ILE A 205 -6.53 11.50 -17.09
N GLY A 206 -5.55 11.21 -16.23
CA GLY A 206 -4.26 11.89 -16.22
C GLY A 206 -3.30 11.35 -17.28
N ASP A 207 -2.23 12.09 -17.55
CA ASP A 207 -1.19 11.74 -18.52
C ASP A 207 -0.51 10.39 -18.21
N SER A 208 -0.03 10.21 -16.99
CA SER A 208 0.68 9.01 -16.55
C SER A 208 -0.25 7.80 -16.57
N THR A 209 -1.50 8.01 -16.16
CA THR A 209 -2.54 6.99 -16.13
C THR A 209 -3.00 6.59 -17.55
N PHE A 210 -3.05 7.57 -18.46
CA PHE A 210 -3.31 7.34 -19.87
C PHE A 210 -2.23 6.45 -20.50
N ILE A 211 -0.95 6.73 -20.22
CA ILE A 211 0.16 5.91 -20.74
C ILE A 211 0.24 4.53 -20.05
N HIS A 212 -0.05 4.44 -18.76
CA HIS A 212 0.01 3.18 -18.01
C HIS A 212 -0.90 2.09 -18.61
N SER A 213 -2.17 2.44 -18.84
CA SER A 213 -3.20 1.49 -19.29
C SER A 213 -4.42 2.15 -19.94
N GLY A 214 -4.57 3.48 -19.90
CA GLY A 214 -5.70 4.16 -20.53
C GLY A 214 -5.68 4.12 -22.06
N ILE A 215 -4.50 4.11 -22.69
CA ILE A 215 -4.34 4.14 -24.15
C ILE A 215 -4.97 2.91 -24.83
N THR A 216 -4.80 1.73 -24.25
CA THR A 216 -5.39 0.49 -24.78
C THR A 216 -6.90 0.52 -24.67
N GLY A 217 -7.43 1.06 -23.57
CA GLY A 217 -8.86 1.31 -23.37
C GLY A 217 -9.44 2.27 -24.41
N LEU A 218 -8.73 3.36 -24.73
CA LEU A 218 -9.16 4.33 -25.74
C LEU A 218 -9.18 3.72 -27.14
N ILE A 219 -8.13 2.99 -27.53
CA ILE A 219 -8.07 2.29 -28.82
C ILE A 219 -9.26 1.33 -28.95
N ASN A 220 -9.53 0.55 -27.90
CA ASN A 220 -10.67 -0.37 -27.89
C ASN A 220 -12.03 0.36 -28.01
N THR A 221 -12.15 1.52 -27.36
CA THR A 221 -13.37 2.37 -27.43
C THR A 221 -13.64 2.83 -28.86
N VAL A 222 -12.61 3.30 -29.57
CA VAL A 222 -12.69 3.73 -30.96
C VAL A 222 -12.99 2.56 -31.89
N TYR A 223 -12.23 1.46 -31.76
CA TYR A 223 -12.41 0.26 -32.58
C TYR A 223 -13.85 -0.28 -32.51
N ASN A 224 -14.45 -0.24 -31.31
CA ASN A 224 -15.81 -0.70 -31.09
C ASN A 224 -16.89 0.37 -31.30
N ASN A 225 -16.58 1.55 -31.87
CA ASN A 225 -17.54 2.65 -32.06
C ASN A 225 -18.34 2.97 -30.80
N SER A 226 -17.63 3.20 -29.69
CA SER A 226 -18.24 3.56 -28.39
C SER A 226 -17.90 4.99 -27.96
N ALA A 227 -17.29 5.75 -28.86
CA ALA A 227 -17.20 7.20 -28.75
C ALA A 227 -18.53 7.75 -29.29
N SER A 228 -19.38 8.25 -28.39
CA SER A 228 -20.61 8.97 -28.71
C SER A 228 -20.31 10.42 -29.00
#